data_AF-A0A7M7STS4-F1
#
_entry.id   AF-A0A7M7STS4-F1
#
_cell.length_a   1.000
_cell.length_b   1.000
_cell.length_c   1.000
_cell.angle_alpha   90.00
_cell.angle_beta   90.00
_cell.angle_gamma   90.00
#
_symmetry.space_group_name_H-M   'P 1'
#
loop_
_entity.id
_entity.type
_entity.pdbx_description
1 polymer ?
#
loop_
_entity_poly.entity_id
_entity_poly.type
_entity_poly.pdbx_seq_one_letter_code
_entity_poly.pdbx_strand_id
1 'polypeptide(L)'
;MADSSHLAYQFDDSICPARERIRTIIASRDEETDKAYDAWAHYYDEDMITLGYGGYEAMGDNVIKFVADKNAKILDFGCGTGLFGQKLRSLGYMNTFGVDAADSFLEESRKKEVYLELEKHRFGIGLNAPYNDSSFDVVMSISVFGPNTINHTALYEIDRILSPDRYCIANRDGATEKTCVEKYRHTT
;
A
#
# COMPACT_ATOMS: atom_id res chain seq x y z
N MET A 1 10.01 37.19 42.50
CA MET A 1 10.41 37.75 41.18
C MET A 1 11.22 36.68 40.45
N ALA A 2 11.14 36.69 39.11
CA ALA A 2 11.48 35.64 38.14
C ALA A 2 10.33 34.63 37.95
N ASP A 3 9.63 34.50 36.81
CA ASP A 3 9.91 34.57 35.36
C ASP A 3 10.04 33.17 34.70
N SER A 4 9.34 33.07 33.57
CA SER A 4 9.27 32.12 32.46
C SER A 4 9.94 30.75 32.52
N SER A 5 9.21 29.73 32.05
CA SER A 5 9.52 29.02 30.78
C SER A 5 8.66 27.75 30.60
N HIS A 6 8.28 27.52 29.34
CA HIS A 6 7.72 26.29 28.77
C HIS A 6 6.27 25.93 29.10
N LEU A 7 5.34 26.46 28.29
CA LEU A 7 4.13 25.70 27.96
C LEU A 7 4.56 24.49 27.12
N ALA A 8 4.86 23.39 27.81
CA ALA A 8 4.97 22.07 27.21
C ALA A 8 3.59 21.72 26.62
N TYR A 9 3.53 21.48 25.31
CA TYR A 9 2.34 20.92 24.67
C TYR A 9 2.11 19.53 25.29
N GLN A 10 1.03 19.38 26.06
CA GLN A 10 0.66 18.11 26.68
C GLN A 10 -0.22 17.31 25.69
N PHE A 11 0.25 16.13 25.28
CA PHE A 11 -0.56 15.18 24.52
C PHE A 11 -1.34 14.28 25.50
N ASP A 12 -2.60 13.98 25.15
CA ASP A 12 -3.48 13.15 25.95
C ASP A 12 -3.17 11.66 25.72
N ASP A 13 -2.59 11.00 26.73
CA ASP A 13 -2.28 9.57 26.71
C ASP A 13 -3.52 8.66 26.59
N SER A 14 -4.74 9.21 26.67
CA SER A 14 -6.00 8.49 26.38
C SER A 14 -6.34 8.42 24.88
N ILE A 15 -5.57 9.11 24.04
CA ILE A 15 -5.76 9.19 22.59
C ILE A 15 -4.56 8.51 21.91
N CYS A 16 -4.77 7.34 21.31
CA CYS A 16 -3.73 6.69 20.50
C CYS A 16 -3.45 7.57 19.26
N PRO A 17 -2.26 8.17 19.11
CA PRO A 17 -1.97 9.10 18.01
C PRO A 17 -2.17 8.45 16.62
N ALA A 18 -1.92 7.14 16.52
CA ALA A 18 -2.21 6.33 15.34
C ALA A 18 -3.70 6.38 14.95
N ARG A 19 -4.62 6.31 15.92
CA ARG A 19 -6.06 6.35 15.67
C ARG A 19 -6.52 7.72 15.21
N GLU A 20 -5.94 8.80 15.73
CA GLU A 20 -6.26 10.15 15.27
C GLU A 20 -5.80 10.37 13.83
N ARG A 21 -4.56 9.97 13.49
CA ARG A 21 -4.06 10.08 12.11
C ARG A 21 -4.93 9.31 11.12
N ILE A 22 -5.36 8.10 11.46
CA ILE A 22 -6.31 7.33 10.63
C ILE A 22 -7.65 8.06 10.50
N ARG A 23 -8.20 8.62 11.59
CA ARG A 23 -9.45 9.40 11.54
C ARG A 23 -9.33 10.60 10.62
N THR A 24 -8.20 11.31 10.65
CA THR A 24 -7.93 12.45 9.76
C THR A 24 -7.97 12.02 8.30
N ILE A 25 -7.31 10.92 7.94
CA ILE A 25 -7.31 10.36 6.57
C ILE A 25 -8.72 9.96 6.12
N ILE A 26 -9.51 9.33 7.00
CA ILE A 26 -10.88 8.91 6.67
C ILE A 26 -11.79 10.13 6.43
N ALA A 27 -11.55 11.21 7.17
CA ALA A 27 -12.33 12.44 7.09
C ALA A 27 -11.93 13.34 5.91
N SER A 28 -10.69 13.27 5.42
CA SER A 28 -10.17 14.13 4.35
C SER A 28 -10.75 13.81 2.97
N ARG A 29 -10.63 14.76 2.03
CA ARG A 29 -11.03 14.61 0.62
C ARG A 29 -9.99 15.22 -0.31
N ASP A 30 -9.88 14.67 -1.52
CA ASP A 30 -9.04 15.20 -2.61
C ASP A 30 -7.61 15.57 -2.15
N GLU A 31 -7.15 16.79 -2.40
CA GLU A 31 -5.81 17.27 -2.02
C GLU A 31 -5.54 17.23 -0.51
N GLU A 32 -6.57 17.29 0.34
CA GLU A 32 -6.39 17.17 1.79
C GLU A 32 -5.96 15.75 2.17
N THR A 33 -6.43 14.74 1.41
CA THR A 33 -6.04 13.35 1.62
C THR A 33 -4.56 13.15 1.32
N ASP A 34 -4.06 13.70 0.22
CA ASP A 34 -2.65 13.57 -0.15
C ASP A 34 -1.75 14.25 0.92
N LYS A 35 -2.11 15.45 1.39
CA LYS A 35 -1.39 16.14 2.48
C LYS A 35 -1.43 15.38 3.80
N ALA A 36 -2.56 14.77 4.13
CA ALA A 36 -2.70 13.99 5.35
C ALA A 36 -1.84 12.72 5.29
N TYR A 37 -1.75 12.06 4.13
CA TYR A 37 -0.82 10.95 3.91
C TYR A 37 0.63 11.45 4.05
N ASP A 38 0.99 12.57 3.43
CA ASP A 38 2.35 13.12 3.53
C ASP A 38 2.79 13.36 4.99
N ALA A 39 1.90 13.90 5.82
CA ALA A 39 2.18 14.09 7.24
C ALA A 39 2.24 12.78 8.03
N TRP A 40 1.57 11.72 7.55
CA TRP A 40 1.49 10.43 8.23
C TRP A 40 2.66 9.50 7.89
N ALA A 41 3.25 9.61 6.70
CA ALA A 41 4.25 8.67 6.18
C ALA A 41 5.34 8.28 7.19
N HIS A 42 5.89 9.26 7.92
CA HIS A 42 6.93 9.04 8.91
C HIS A 42 6.48 8.17 10.11
N TYR A 43 5.21 8.26 10.50
CA TYR A 43 4.64 7.53 11.64
C TYR A 43 3.95 6.23 11.21
N TYR A 44 3.78 6.01 9.91
CA TYR A 44 2.93 4.96 9.36
C TYR A 44 3.32 3.57 9.87
N ASP A 45 4.61 3.23 9.82
CA ASP A 45 5.09 1.90 10.21
C ASP A 45 4.84 1.61 11.70
N GLU A 46 5.18 2.57 12.57
CA GLU A 46 4.96 2.47 14.01
C GLU A 46 3.45 2.38 14.33
N ASP A 47 2.62 3.13 13.60
CA ASP A 47 1.18 3.10 13.75
C ASP A 47 0.58 1.75 13.36
N MET A 48 1.05 1.15 12.25
CA MET A 48 0.59 -0.17 11.85
C MET A 48 0.94 -1.23 12.89
N ILE A 49 2.13 -1.14 13.50
CA ILE A 49 2.54 -2.01 14.61
C ILE A 49 1.65 -1.77 15.84
N THR A 50 1.50 -0.51 16.25
CA THR A 50 0.73 -0.10 17.44
C THR A 50 -0.74 -0.53 17.36
N LEU A 51 -1.31 -0.49 16.15
CA LEU A 51 -2.69 -0.87 15.90
C LEU A 51 -2.86 -2.39 15.69
N GLY A 52 -1.76 -3.16 15.65
CA GLY A 52 -1.81 -4.60 15.39
C GLY A 52 -2.36 -4.92 14.01
N TYR A 53 -1.99 -4.12 13.00
CA TYR A 53 -2.52 -4.27 11.63
C TYR A 53 -2.09 -5.61 11.02
N GLY A 54 -3.03 -6.54 10.91
CA GLY A 54 -2.80 -7.91 10.40
C GLY A 54 -2.87 -8.07 8.88
N GLY A 55 -3.14 -6.99 8.13
CA GLY A 55 -3.40 -7.07 6.70
C GLY A 55 -2.23 -7.61 5.87
N TYR A 56 -0.99 -7.30 6.26
CA TYR A 56 0.22 -7.78 5.56
C TYR A 56 0.45 -9.28 5.75
N GLU A 57 0.17 -9.81 6.95
CA GLU A 57 0.26 -11.23 7.23
C GLU A 57 -0.79 -12.01 6.43
N ALA A 58 -2.05 -11.59 6.50
CA ALA A 58 -3.13 -12.21 5.75
C ALA A 58 -2.88 -12.17 4.23
N MET A 59 -2.35 -11.06 3.71
CA MET A 59 -1.97 -11.00 2.30
C MET A 59 -0.78 -11.91 1.99
N GLY A 60 0.23 -11.98 2.85
CA GLY A 60 1.35 -12.91 2.71
C GLY A 60 0.91 -14.37 2.60
N ASP A 61 -0.06 -14.79 3.42
CA ASP A 61 -0.63 -16.14 3.35
C ASP A 61 -1.34 -16.41 2.01
N ASN A 62 -2.07 -15.41 1.50
CA ASN A 62 -2.68 -15.51 0.18
C ASN A 62 -1.63 -15.61 -0.93
N VAL A 63 -0.53 -14.87 -0.84
CA VAL A 63 0.58 -14.99 -1.80
C VAL A 63 1.15 -16.39 -1.82
N ILE A 64 1.45 -16.97 -0.65
CA ILE A 64 1.96 -18.34 -0.55
C ILE A 64 0.98 -19.33 -1.17
N LYS A 65 -0.32 -19.13 -0.93
CA LYS A 65 -1.38 -20.01 -1.42
C LYS A 65 -1.58 -19.95 -2.94
N PHE A 66 -1.49 -18.77 -3.53
CA PHE A 66 -1.84 -18.55 -4.95
C PHE A 66 -0.64 -18.42 -5.88
N VAL A 67 0.53 -18.06 -5.35
CA VAL A 67 1.74 -17.76 -6.12
C VAL A 67 2.82 -18.76 -5.75
N ALA A 68 2.73 -19.98 -6.29
CA ALA A 68 3.69 -21.04 -5.97
C ALA A 68 5.12 -20.74 -6.46
N ASP A 69 5.24 -20.03 -7.59
CA ASP A 69 6.53 -19.65 -8.15
C ASP A 69 7.15 -18.46 -7.41
N LYS A 70 8.30 -18.69 -6.77
CA LYS A 70 9.05 -17.66 -6.03
C LYS A 70 9.75 -16.64 -6.93
N ASN A 71 9.88 -16.95 -8.23
CA ASN A 71 10.44 -16.04 -9.22
C ASN A 71 9.37 -15.20 -9.94
N ALA A 72 8.09 -15.42 -9.62
CA ALA A 72 6.99 -14.65 -10.18
C ALA A 72 7.27 -13.15 -10.05
N LYS A 73 7.01 -12.41 -11.11
CA LYS A 73 7.20 -10.95 -11.13
C LYS A 73 5.98 -10.27 -10.51
N ILE A 74 6.17 -9.66 -9.34
CA ILE A 74 5.07 -9.14 -8.51
C ILE A 74 5.13 -7.61 -8.49
N LEU A 75 4.01 -6.96 -8.82
CA LEU A 75 3.81 -5.53 -8.56
C LEU A 75 2.99 -5.33 -7.28
N ASP A 76 3.51 -4.53 -6.36
CA ASP A 76 2.80 -4.01 -5.19
C ASP A 76 2.24 -2.62 -5.54
N PHE A 77 0.96 -2.58 -5.89
CA PHE A 77 0.24 -1.39 -6.31
C PHE A 77 -0.33 -0.63 -5.11
N GLY A 78 0.16 0.60 -4.92
CA GLY A 78 -0.02 1.37 -3.69
C GLY A 78 0.83 0.78 -2.56
N CYS A 79 2.11 0.58 -2.84
CA CYS A 79 3.05 -0.11 -1.94
C CYS A 79 3.32 0.63 -0.61
N GLY A 80 2.92 1.89 -0.53
CA GLY A 80 3.11 2.73 0.63
C GLY A 80 4.57 2.78 1.07
N THR A 81 4.81 2.60 2.37
CA THR A 81 6.15 2.65 2.96
C THR A 81 6.93 1.36 2.74
N GLY A 82 6.39 0.39 2.00
CA GLY A 82 7.08 -0.87 1.66
C GLY A 82 7.03 -1.97 2.71
N LEU A 83 6.16 -1.88 3.72
CA LEU A 83 5.98 -2.95 4.72
C LEU A 83 5.62 -4.30 4.08
N PHE A 84 4.78 -4.28 3.05
CA PHE A 84 4.43 -5.52 2.37
C PHE A 84 5.57 -6.07 1.50
N GLY A 85 6.40 -5.21 0.90
CA GLY A 85 7.64 -5.62 0.25
C GLY A 85 8.60 -6.35 1.20
N GLN A 86 8.72 -5.89 2.46
CA GLN A 86 9.49 -6.62 3.49
C GLN A 86 8.90 -8.02 3.75
N LYS A 87 7.57 -8.10 3.86
CA LYS A 87 6.88 -9.39 4.03
C LYS A 87 7.16 -10.32 2.85
N LEU A 88 7.01 -9.84 1.61
CA LEU A 88 7.30 -10.63 0.41
C LEU A 88 8.71 -11.20 0.39
N ARG A 89 9.72 -10.38 0.73
CA ARG A 89 11.10 -10.85 0.84
C ARG A 89 11.28 -11.90 1.91
N SER A 90 10.65 -11.72 3.08
CA SER A 90 10.70 -12.74 4.16
C SER A 90 10.08 -14.08 3.73
N LEU A 91 9.15 -14.05 2.78
CA LEU A 91 8.51 -15.23 2.18
C LEU A 91 9.26 -15.79 0.96
N GLY A 92 10.41 -15.20 0.61
CA GLY A 92 11.28 -15.65 -0.48
C GLY A 92 10.93 -15.09 -1.88
N TYR A 93 10.03 -14.11 -1.99
CA TYR A 93 9.77 -13.42 -3.25
C TYR A 93 10.71 -12.23 -3.39
N MET A 94 11.61 -12.31 -4.36
CA MET A 94 12.66 -11.29 -4.57
C MET A 94 12.42 -10.45 -5.83
N ASN A 95 11.56 -10.93 -6.74
CA ASN A 95 11.25 -10.27 -8.02
C ASN A 95 10.06 -9.30 -7.86
N THR A 96 10.21 -8.35 -6.94
CA THR A 96 9.14 -7.46 -6.46
C THR A 96 9.35 -6.01 -6.91
N PHE A 97 8.27 -5.36 -7.34
CA PHE A 97 8.24 -3.99 -7.86
C PHE A 97 7.21 -3.22 -7.06
N GLY A 98 7.48 -1.96 -6.74
CA GLY A 98 6.58 -1.11 -5.96
C GLY A 98 6.15 0.11 -6.76
N VAL A 99 4.89 0.50 -6.61
CA VAL A 99 4.39 1.78 -7.13
C VAL A 99 3.49 2.45 -6.10
N ASP A 100 3.67 3.76 -5.90
CA ASP A 100 2.79 4.58 -5.07
C ASP A 100 2.70 6.00 -5.65
N ALA A 101 1.69 6.77 -5.26
CA ALA A 101 1.52 8.15 -5.71
C ALA A 101 2.12 9.18 -4.74
N ALA A 102 2.33 8.81 -3.47
CA ALA A 102 2.81 9.71 -2.43
C ALA A 102 4.34 9.69 -2.31
N ASP A 103 4.99 10.83 -2.54
CA ASP A 103 6.46 10.95 -2.46
C ASP A 103 6.98 10.59 -1.07
N SER A 104 6.31 11.08 -0.03
CA SER A 104 6.62 10.83 1.37
C SER A 104 6.66 9.33 1.72
N PHE A 105 5.72 8.54 1.20
CA PHE A 105 5.69 7.09 1.38
C PHE A 105 6.82 6.41 0.60
N LEU A 106 7.06 6.86 -0.64
CA LEU A 106 8.17 6.35 -1.45
C LEU A 106 9.53 6.62 -0.79
N GLU A 107 9.72 7.77 -0.15
CA GLU A 107 10.93 8.08 0.61
C GLU A 107 11.17 7.07 1.74
N GLU A 108 10.14 6.74 2.52
CA GLU A 108 10.24 5.71 3.58
C GLU A 108 10.42 4.29 3.01
N SER A 109 9.83 4.01 1.85
CA SER A 109 9.95 2.73 1.15
C SER A 109 11.37 2.50 0.61
N ARG A 110 12.00 3.54 0.04
CA ARG A 110 13.40 3.47 -0.46
C ARG A 110 14.38 3.04 0.64
N LYS A 111 14.18 3.49 1.88
CA LYS A 111 15.06 3.13 3.02
C LYS A 111 15.07 1.63 3.33
N LYS A 112 14.02 0.91 2.95
CA LYS A 112 13.91 -0.54 3.20
C LYS A 112 14.54 -1.37 2.08
N GLU A 113 14.79 -0.74 0.93
CA GLU A 113 15.40 -1.34 -0.26
C GLU A 113 14.72 -2.64 -0.72
N VAL A 114 13.39 -2.78 -0.53
CA VAL A 114 12.67 -4.05 -0.70
C VAL A 114 12.20 -4.37 -2.12
N TYR A 115 12.12 -3.36 -2.99
CA TYR A 115 11.71 -3.52 -4.38
C TYR A 115 12.91 -3.41 -5.33
N LEU A 116 12.90 -4.18 -6.42
CA LEU A 116 13.88 -4.05 -7.51
C LEU A 116 13.74 -2.72 -8.23
N GLU A 117 12.50 -2.22 -8.32
CA GLU A 117 12.15 -0.92 -8.87
C GLU A 117 11.04 -0.33 -8.01
N LEU A 118 11.10 0.98 -7.80
CA LEU A 118 10.14 1.71 -6.99
C LEU A 118 9.82 3.05 -7.67
N GLU A 119 8.62 3.11 -8.24
CA GLU A 119 8.17 4.20 -9.11
C GLU A 119 7.07 5.05 -8.47
N LYS A 120 7.05 6.33 -8.85
CA LYS A 120 5.94 7.22 -8.51
C LYS A 120 4.91 7.19 -9.60
N HIS A 121 3.74 6.60 -9.33
CA HIS A 121 2.64 6.58 -10.31
C HIS A 121 1.27 6.36 -9.68
N ARG A 122 0.23 6.82 -10.39
CA ARG A 122 -1.19 6.55 -10.06
C ARG A 122 -1.85 5.88 -11.25
N PHE A 123 -2.72 4.90 -11.00
CA PHE A 123 -3.52 4.26 -12.05
C PHE A 123 -4.93 4.86 -12.09
N GLY A 124 -5.51 4.94 -13.27
CA GLY A 124 -6.86 5.49 -13.49
C GLY A 124 -7.14 5.76 -14.97
N ILE A 125 -8.30 6.35 -15.27
CA ILE A 125 -8.66 6.70 -16.66
C ILE A 125 -7.62 7.66 -17.23
N GLY A 126 -6.96 7.24 -18.32
CA GLY A 126 -5.92 8.03 -18.98
C GLY A 126 -4.59 8.12 -18.22
N LEU A 127 -4.46 7.38 -17.11
CA LEU A 127 -3.24 7.31 -16.30
C LEU A 127 -2.66 5.91 -16.41
N ASN A 128 -1.85 5.70 -17.45
CA ASN A 128 -1.19 4.43 -17.71
C ASN A 128 0.15 4.38 -17.00
N ALA A 129 0.43 3.27 -16.32
CA ALA A 129 1.71 2.93 -15.74
C ALA A 129 2.82 2.86 -16.80
N PRO A 130 4.09 3.14 -16.43
CA PRO A 130 5.23 3.02 -17.33
C PRO A 130 5.64 1.55 -17.58
N TYR A 131 4.67 0.65 -17.64
CA TYR A 131 4.88 -0.78 -17.81
C TYR A 131 4.31 -1.24 -19.15
N ASN A 132 4.98 -2.20 -19.78
CA ASN A 132 4.46 -2.84 -20.98
C ASN A 132 3.27 -3.74 -20.64
N ASP A 133 2.47 -4.05 -21.65
CA ASP A 133 1.39 -5.04 -21.55
C ASP A 133 1.96 -6.38 -21.07
N SER A 134 1.19 -7.09 -20.26
CA SER A 134 1.54 -8.44 -19.77
C SER A 134 2.92 -8.56 -19.12
N SER A 135 3.36 -7.53 -18.42
CA SER A 135 4.70 -7.44 -17.82
C SER A 135 4.81 -7.94 -16.38
N PHE A 136 3.69 -8.31 -15.74
CA PHE A 136 3.65 -8.83 -14.36
C PHE A 136 2.86 -10.14 -14.25
N ASP A 137 3.39 -11.05 -13.43
CA ASP A 137 2.73 -12.31 -13.10
C ASP A 137 1.68 -12.15 -12.00
N VAL A 138 1.82 -11.14 -11.15
CA VAL A 138 0.90 -10.86 -10.05
C VAL A 138 0.87 -9.35 -9.82
N VAL A 139 -0.32 -8.80 -9.63
CA VAL A 139 -0.50 -7.45 -9.07
C VAL A 139 -1.21 -7.60 -7.74
N MET A 140 -0.67 -6.94 -6.71
CA MET A 140 -1.22 -6.95 -5.37
C MET A 140 -1.51 -5.56 -4.89
N SER A 141 -2.49 -5.44 -4.00
CA SER A 141 -2.85 -4.14 -3.44
C SER A 141 -3.49 -4.30 -2.07
N ILE A 142 -3.02 -3.53 -1.07
CA ILE A 142 -3.50 -3.62 0.31
C ILE A 142 -4.00 -2.26 0.77
N SER A 143 -5.31 -2.15 1.03
CA SER A 143 -5.96 -0.94 1.55
C SER A 143 -5.83 0.31 0.66
N VAL A 144 -5.75 0.11 -0.65
CA VAL A 144 -5.57 1.17 -1.65
C VAL A 144 -6.89 1.57 -2.31
N PHE A 145 -7.81 0.63 -2.54
CA PHE A 145 -9.10 0.90 -3.19
C PHE A 145 -10.13 1.42 -2.19
N GLY A 146 -10.63 2.63 -2.41
CA GLY A 146 -11.57 3.30 -1.52
C GLY A 146 -12.26 4.49 -2.18
N PRO A 147 -13.38 4.98 -1.61
CA PRO A 147 -14.17 6.07 -2.20
C PRO A 147 -13.37 7.36 -2.46
N ASN A 148 -12.31 7.59 -1.67
CA ASN A 148 -11.50 8.81 -1.69
C ASN A 148 -10.03 8.56 -2.08
N THR A 149 -9.69 7.35 -2.54
CA THR A 149 -8.31 6.97 -2.88
C THR A 149 -8.24 6.58 -4.35
N ILE A 150 -8.25 5.28 -4.66
CA ILE A 150 -8.15 4.77 -6.02
C ILE A 150 -9.50 4.23 -6.48
N ASN A 151 -9.95 4.75 -7.62
CA ASN A 151 -11.19 4.36 -8.28
C ASN A 151 -11.02 2.98 -8.96
N HIS A 152 -12.11 2.22 -9.09
CA HIS A 152 -12.15 0.92 -9.77
C HIS A 152 -11.63 0.97 -11.23
N THR A 153 -11.56 2.16 -11.83
CA THR A 153 -10.98 2.36 -13.16
C THR A 153 -9.48 2.01 -13.24
N ALA A 154 -8.77 1.96 -12.11
CA ALA A 154 -7.40 1.44 -12.06
C ALA A 154 -7.32 -0.05 -12.45
N LEU A 155 -8.42 -0.80 -12.36
CA LEU A 155 -8.46 -2.22 -12.75
C LEU A 155 -8.19 -2.43 -14.25
N TYR A 156 -8.55 -1.47 -15.12
CA TYR A 156 -8.23 -1.56 -16.55
C TYR A 156 -6.73 -1.57 -16.81
N GLU A 157 -6.00 -0.75 -16.05
CA GLU A 157 -4.55 -0.67 -16.18
C GLU A 157 -3.87 -1.88 -15.54
N ILE A 158 -4.40 -2.38 -14.44
CA ILE A 158 -3.96 -3.63 -13.83
C ILE A 158 -4.16 -4.81 -14.79
N ASP A 159 -5.31 -4.89 -15.47
CA ASP A 159 -5.57 -5.92 -16.48
C ASP A 159 -4.57 -5.84 -17.64
N ARG A 160 -4.28 -4.64 -18.15
CA ARG A 160 -3.31 -4.44 -19.24
C ARG A 160 -1.92 -4.98 -18.90
N ILE A 161 -1.43 -4.71 -17.68
CA ILE A 161 -0.06 -5.08 -17.28
C ILE A 161 0.07 -6.52 -16.77
N LEU A 162 -1.04 -7.19 -16.46
CA LEU A 162 -1.04 -8.59 -16.04
C LEU A 162 -0.82 -9.53 -17.23
N SER A 163 0.03 -10.55 -17.06
CA SER A 163 0.17 -11.61 -18.06
C SER A 163 -1.11 -12.50 -18.09
N PRO A 164 -1.37 -13.23 -19.19
CA PRO A 164 -2.50 -14.16 -19.24
C PRO A 164 -2.46 -15.22 -18.13
N ASP A 165 -3.63 -15.67 -17.66
CA ASP A 165 -3.80 -16.67 -16.58
C ASP A 165 -3.15 -16.29 -15.21
N ARG A 166 -3.02 -14.98 -14.93
CA ARG A 166 -2.42 -14.46 -13.70
C ARG A 166 -3.44 -13.87 -12.72
N TYR A 167 -2.95 -13.36 -11.58
CA TYR A 167 -3.80 -12.96 -10.44
C TYR A 167 -3.64 -11.48 -10.09
N CYS A 168 -4.78 -10.81 -9.87
CA CYS A 168 -4.85 -9.62 -9.03
C CYS A 168 -5.32 -10.04 -7.63
N ILE A 169 -4.63 -9.60 -6.57
CA ILE A 169 -5.04 -9.88 -5.19
C ILE A 169 -5.18 -8.55 -4.45
N ALA A 170 -6.41 -8.19 -4.09
CA ALA A 170 -6.71 -6.91 -3.45
C ALA A 170 -7.39 -7.10 -2.08
N ASN A 171 -6.86 -6.43 -1.07
CA ASN A 171 -7.50 -6.27 0.24
C ASN A 171 -8.11 -4.88 0.34
N ARG A 172 -9.45 -4.80 0.47
CA ARG A 172 -10.15 -3.51 0.61
C ARG A 172 -10.19 -3.01 2.04
N ASP A 173 -10.49 -3.88 3.00
CA ASP A 173 -10.65 -3.52 4.42
C ASP A 173 -9.56 -4.18 5.26
N GLY A 174 -8.57 -3.42 5.69
CA GLY A 174 -7.45 -3.92 6.49
C GLY A 174 -7.80 -4.38 7.92
N ALA A 175 -9.08 -4.37 8.30
CA ALA A 175 -9.58 -4.80 9.62
C ALA A 175 -10.42 -6.09 9.58
N THR A 176 -10.75 -6.62 8.40
CA THR A 176 -11.49 -7.88 8.30
C THR A 176 -10.82 -8.80 7.29
N GLU A 177 -10.70 -10.09 7.63
CA GLU A 177 -10.15 -11.18 6.81
C GLU A 177 -10.81 -11.38 5.43
N LYS A 178 -11.68 -10.47 5.00
CA LYS A 178 -12.32 -10.51 3.69
C LYS A 178 -11.36 -9.98 2.63
N THR A 179 -10.36 -10.79 2.29
CA THR A 179 -9.60 -10.62 1.06
C THR A 179 -10.53 -10.79 -0.12
N CYS A 180 -10.66 -9.73 -0.94
CA CYS A 180 -11.30 -9.85 -2.24
C CYS A 180 -10.25 -10.41 -3.20
N VAL A 181 -10.13 -11.74 -3.24
CA VAL A 181 -9.35 -12.40 -4.28
C VAL A 181 -10.22 -12.40 -5.54
N GLU A 182 -10.23 -11.29 -6.27
CA GLU A 182 -10.83 -11.27 -7.59
C GLU A 182 -9.87 -11.97 -8.55
N LYS A 183 -10.17 -13.25 -8.80
CA LYS A 183 -9.51 -14.01 -9.87
C LYS A 183 -9.95 -13.45 -11.20
N TYR A 184 -9.26 -12.42 -11.68
CA TYR A 184 -9.34 -12.00 -13.07
C TYR A 184 -8.53 -12.97 -13.91
N ARG A 185 -9.21 -13.96 -14.49
CA ARG A 185 -8.62 -14.74 -15.57
C ARG A 185 -8.76 -13.91 -16.85
N HIS A 186 -7.68 -13.25 -17.27
CA HIS A 186 -7.62 -12.68 -18.61
C HIS A 186 -7.63 -13.84 -19.61
N THR A 187 -8.80 -14.14 -20.17
CA THR A 187 -8.96 -15.06 -21.30
C THR A 187 -8.89 -14.24 -22.57
N THR A 188 -7.82 -14.42 -23.34
CA THR A 188 -7.68 -13.95 -24.72
C THR A 188 -8.87 -14.36 -25.59
#